data_AF-A0AAD9HKT9-F1
#
_entry.id   AF-A0AAD9HKT9-F1
#
_cell.length_a   1.000
_cell.length_b   1.000
_cell.length_c   1.000
_cell.angle_alpha   90.00
_cell.angle_beta   90.00
_cell.angle_gamma   90.00
#
_symmetry.space_group_name_H-M   'P 1'
#
loop_
_entity.id
_entity.type
_entity.pdbx_description
1 polymer ?
#
loop_
_entity_poly.entity_id
_entity_poly.type
_entity_poly.pdbx_seq_one_letter_code
_entity_poly.pdbx_strand_id
1 'polypeptide(L)'
;MRQNINDLQASGAQWDLYILGLAAMQRDAPENDMLSYFQISGIHGRPYIAWNGVQAVSGGSGGGYCPHGNVQFPMWHRPYVALFEQVLGSHIQAIAANYSGSRAQEYKTAADNWRHPYWDWAADGGAQLPQVATQATITVNGPGGQVSMANPLLGYKWQRFPLNTASNYFPTSGDRNCWGFPVTTRWPDSNGNNRPSLANQDLSQDDLKSNTYNVFTTATDYETMASTQSSGNSFEDVHNAVHSAIYAVMAYIEYSAFDPIFMLHHTNVDRLIAMWQAIHYNDRTQTQTMPSGGLFATAANTPITADSPLKPFYRDTAGNFHTGRTASDIKSFGYSYPEIIDWNQSQDALARQVTVSVNRLYGPGGASRKLKARHKHRRSGCNSQKDQTGSYAPPPAFQPDAPHKKYTALVDLERSELPLPCSVSIYVDGEFAGKISVMSMPASGMMHSTVSLNTALEKQGKSMVIPEPQGSNGSSASNSTTSQQPVISSDDKEIIQKQLSVEIKSINGTIFPVSSAPSLKMKVELQHVVPPPSEDSLPTVTSITAGPLAKPVDYSA
;
A
#
# COMPACT_ATOMS: atom_id res chain seq x y z
N MET A 1 11.84 -14.53 7.08
CA MET A 1 11.17 -13.21 7.22
C MET A 1 11.07 -12.58 5.84
N ARG A 2 9.96 -11.94 5.49
CA ARG A 2 9.84 -11.18 4.24
C ARG A 2 10.66 -9.90 4.38
N GLN A 3 11.70 -9.74 3.58
CA GLN A 3 12.63 -8.61 3.67
C GLN A 3 12.29 -7.52 2.65
N ASN A 4 12.79 -6.32 2.87
CA ASN A 4 12.73 -5.27 1.85
C ASN A 4 13.54 -5.72 0.62
N ILE A 5 13.00 -5.55 -0.59
CA ILE A 5 13.69 -5.92 -1.83
C ILE A 5 15.04 -5.22 -2.00
N ASN A 6 15.19 -4.00 -1.48
CA ASN A 6 16.45 -3.26 -1.52
C ASN A 6 17.52 -3.89 -0.63
N ASP A 7 17.12 -4.56 0.45
CA ASP A 7 18.04 -5.30 1.33
C ASP A 7 18.30 -6.71 0.80
N LEU A 8 17.25 -7.37 0.26
CA LEU A 8 17.36 -8.73 -0.28
C LEU A 8 18.38 -8.81 -1.43
N GLN A 9 18.57 -7.76 -2.21
CA GLN A 9 19.59 -7.73 -3.29
C GLN A 9 21.02 -8.03 -2.81
N ALA A 10 21.33 -7.77 -1.53
CA ALA A 10 22.64 -8.05 -0.94
C ALA A 10 22.73 -9.44 -0.27
N SER A 11 21.67 -10.26 -0.33
CA SER A 11 21.56 -11.53 0.40
C SER A 11 22.23 -12.75 -0.26
N GLY A 12 23.00 -12.53 -1.34
CA GLY A 12 23.73 -13.60 -2.03
C GLY A 12 22.80 -14.69 -2.57
N ALA A 13 22.92 -15.91 -2.04
CA ALA A 13 22.16 -17.06 -2.51
C ALA A 13 20.62 -16.86 -2.50
N GLN A 14 20.07 -16.12 -1.52
CA GLN A 14 18.62 -15.84 -1.51
C GLN A 14 18.19 -14.94 -2.67
N TRP A 15 19.01 -13.95 -3.02
CA TRP A 15 18.79 -13.09 -4.18
C TRP A 15 18.87 -13.87 -5.49
N ASP A 16 19.93 -14.65 -5.66
CA ASP A 16 20.13 -15.48 -6.84
C ASP A 16 18.93 -16.42 -7.06
N LEU A 17 18.50 -17.11 -6.00
CA LEU A 17 17.35 -18.00 -6.04
C LEU A 17 16.04 -17.29 -6.34
N TYR A 18 15.80 -16.11 -5.76
CA TYR A 18 14.58 -15.35 -6.03
C TYR A 18 14.43 -15.03 -7.52
N ILE A 19 15.50 -14.51 -8.14
CA ILE A 19 15.49 -14.14 -9.56
C ILE A 19 15.34 -15.39 -10.45
N LEU A 20 16.09 -16.45 -10.17
CA LEU A 20 16.00 -17.70 -10.93
C LEU A 20 14.62 -18.36 -10.79
N GLY A 21 14.07 -18.39 -9.57
CA GLY A 21 12.75 -18.94 -9.26
C GLY A 21 11.62 -18.18 -9.92
N LEU A 22 11.66 -16.84 -9.90
CA LEU A 22 10.64 -16.02 -10.54
C LEU A 22 10.67 -16.18 -12.06
N ALA A 23 11.86 -16.19 -12.66
CA ALA A 23 12.02 -16.45 -14.08
C ALA A 23 11.50 -17.85 -14.48
N ALA A 24 11.75 -18.86 -13.65
CA ALA A 24 11.23 -20.22 -13.84
C ALA A 24 9.69 -20.26 -13.73
N MET A 25 9.11 -19.67 -12.68
CA MET A 25 7.66 -19.63 -12.47
C MET A 25 6.90 -18.94 -13.62
N GLN A 26 7.47 -17.89 -14.19
CA GLN A 26 6.89 -17.18 -15.35
C GLN A 26 6.97 -18.00 -16.65
N ARG A 27 7.99 -18.85 -16.81
CA ARG A 27 8.33 -19.52 -18.07
C ARG A 27 7.87 -20.98 -18.15
N ASP A 28 8.02 -21.73 -17.07
CA ASP A 28 8.06 -23.20 -17.14
C ASP A 28 6.66 -23.83 -17.18
N ALA A 29 5.71 -23.28 -16.42
CA ALA A 29 4.33 -23.75 -16.41
C ALA A 29 3.51 -23.04 -17.53
N PRO A 30 2.77 -23.79 -18.38
CA PRO A 30 1.96 -23.18 -19.43
C PRO A 30 0.80 -22.37 -18.84
N GLU A 31 0.33 -21.33 -19.54
CA GLU A 31 -0.72 -20.41 -19.03
C GLU A 31 -2.09 -21.06 -18.72
N ASN A 32 -2.30 -22.33 -19.07
CA ASN A 32 -3.48 -23.11 -18.68
C ASN A 32 -3.24 -24.04 -17.48
N ASP A 33 -2.02 -24.10 -16.95
CA ASP A 33 -1.71 -24.78 -15.70
C ASP A 33 -2.16 -23.89 -14.52
N MET A 34 -2.94 -24.47 -13.61
CA MET A 34 -3.56 -23.77 -12.47
C MET A 34 -2.56 -23.01 -11.58
N LEU A 35 -1.32 -23.51 -11.47
CA LEU A 35 -0.26 -22.89 -10.64
C LEU A 35 0.74 -22.08 -11.48
N SER A 36 0.50 -21.91 -12.78
CA SER A 36 1.30 -20.99 -13.59
C SER A 36 1.20 -19.55 -13.07
N TYR A 37 2.25 -18.76 -13.31
CA TYR A 37 2.25 -17.33 -13.02
C TYR A 37 1.00 -16.64 -13.58
N PHE A 38 0.59 -17.00 -14.80
CA PHE A 38 -0.61 -16.47 -15.44
C PHE A 38 -1.89 -16.81 -14.68
N GLN A 39 -2.12 -18.07 -14.31
CA GLN A 39 -3.35 -18.46 -13.60
C GLN A 39 -3.43 -17.85 -12.21
N ILE A 40 -2.31 -17.80 -11.48
CA ILE A 40 -2.25 -17.16 -10.16
C ILE A 40 -2.50 -15.65 -10.28
N SER A 41 -1.86 -14.98 -11.24
CA SER A 41 -2.12 -13.55 -11.53
C SER A 41 -3.59 -13.31 -11.90
N GLY A 42 -4.16 -14.23 -12.68
CA GLY A 42 -5.55 -14.16 -13.15
C GLY A 42 -6.61 -14.34 -12.06
N ILE A 43 -6.26 -14.81 -10.85
CA ILE A 43 -7.21 -14.84 -9.71
C ILE A 43 -7.67 -13.42 -9.38
N HIS A 44 -6.78 -12.44 -9.45
CA HIS A 44 -7.09 -11.06 -9.10
C HIS A 44 -8.17 -10.48 -10.02
N GLY A 45 -8.02 -10.68 -11.33
CA GLY A 45 -8.83 -10.02 -12.35
C GLY A 45 -9.08 -10.92 -13.55
N ARG A 46 -8.68 -10.43 -14.74
CA ARG A 46 -8.85 -11.15 -16.00
C ARG A 46 -8.01 -12.43 -16.00
N PRO A 47 -8.49 -13.52 -16.61
CA PRO A 47 -9.59 -13.57 -17.57
C PRO A 47 -11.01 -13.83 -16.99
N TYR A 48 -11.23 -13.68 -15.68
CA TYR A 48 -12.53 -13.99 -15.03
C TYR A 48 -12.98 -15.43 -15.25
N ILE A 49 -12.10 -16.36 -14.88
CA ILE A 49 -12.38 -17.80 -14.97
C ILE A 49 -12.28 -18.44 -13.59
N ALA A 50 -12.90 -19.61 -13.45
CA ALA A 50 -12.84 -20.37 -12.22
C ALA A 50 -11.40 -20.81 -11.91
N TRP A 51 -11.00 -20.65 -10.66
CA TRP A 51 -9.72 -21.14 -10.15
C TRP A 51 -9.96 -22.14 -9.02
N ASN A 52 -9.24 -23.27 -9.05
CA ASN A 52 -9.32 -24.35 -8.06
C ASN A 52 -10.77 -24.78 -7.73
N GLY A 53 -11.58 -24.96 -8.78
CA GLY A 53 -12.97 -25.43 -8.68
C GLY A 53 -13.99 -24.40 -8.20
N VAL A 54 -13.58 -23.20 -7.80
CA VAL A 54 -14.50 -22.16 -7.31
C VAL A 54 -15.13 -21.42 -8.50
N GLN A 55 -16.43 -21.58 -8.71
CA GLN A 55 -17.14 -21.04 -9.87
C GLN A 55 -17.63 -19.60 -9.66
N ALA A 56 -17.94 -18.92 -10.77
CA ALA A 56 -18.69 -17.68 -10.75
C ALA A 56 -20.09 -17.93 -10.16
N VAL A 57 -20.64 -16.92 -9.48
CA VAL A 57 -21.99 -17.01 -8.90
C VAL A 57 -22.97 -16.08 -9.60
N SER A 58 -24.24 -16.49 -9.63
CA SER A 58 -25.33 -15.60 -10.05
C SER A 58 -25.40 -14.39 -9.11
N GLY A 59 -25.56 -13.20 -9.68
CA GLY A 59 -25.54 -11.93 -8.93
C GLY A 59 -24.14 -11.47 -8.49
N GLY A 60 -23.06 -12.13 -8.94
CA GLY A 60 -21.69 -11.61 -8.83
C GLY A 60 -21.44 -10.43 -9.78
N SER A 61 -20.27 -9.81 -9.69
CA SER A 61 -19.93 -8.63 -10.51
C SER A 61 -19.63 -8.94 -11.98
N GLY A 62 -19.39 -10.21 -12.32
CA GLY A 62 -18.81 -10.60 -13.60
C GLY A 62 -17.33 -10.20 -13.77
N GLY A 63 -16.70 -9.67 -12.71
CA GLY A 63 -15.28 -9.34 -12.63
C GLY A 63 -14.45 -10.41 -11.90
N GLY A 64 -13.28 -10.02 -11.38
CA GLY A 64 -12.34 -10.92 -10.71
C GLY A 64 -12.71 -11.29 -9.26
N TYR A 65 -11.87 -12.09 -8.60
CA TYR A 65 -12.09 -12.47 -7.20
C TYR A 65 -11.71 -11.37 -6.21
N CYS A 66 -10.85 -10.43 -6.59
CA CYS A 66 -10.27 -9.46 -5.66
C CYS A 66 -11.33 -8.49 -5.09
N PRO A 67 -11.45 -8.38 -3.76
CA PRO A 67 -12.26 -7.34 -3.13
C PRO A 67 -11.49 -6.01 -3.14
N HIS A 68 -12.08 -5.02 -3.82
CA HIS A 68 -11.70 -3.61 -3.77
C HIS A 68 -12.93 -2.76 -3.45
N GLY A 69 -12.76 -1.65 -2.74
CA GLY A 69 -13.86 -0.89 -2.14
C GLY A 69 -14.69 -1.79 -1.19
N ASN A 70 -14.02 -2.71 -0.50
CA ASN A 70 -14.64 -3.72 0.35
C ASN A 70 -13.73 -4.05 1.54
N VAL A 71 -14.32 -4.15 2.73
CA VAL A 71 -13.62 -4.46 4.00
C VAL A 71 -12.83 -5.79 4.00
N GLN A 72 -13.08 -6.70 3.06
CA GLN A 72 -12.26 -7.91 2.87
C GLN A 72 -10.91 -7.66 2.19
N PHE A 73 -10.67 -6.47 1.64
CA PHE A 73 -9.42 -6.11 0.94
C PHE A 73 -8.15 -6.59 1.66
N PRO A 74 -7.92 -6.27 2.96
CA PRO A 74 -6.68 -6.65 3.65
C PRO A 74 -6.51 -8.17 3.74
N MET A 75 -7.56 -8.84 4.21
CA MET A 75 -7.48 -10.26 4.54
C MET A 75 -7.60 -11.16 3.34
N TRP A 76 -8.14 -10.69 2.20
CA TRP A 76 -8.15 -11.45 0.95
C TRP A 76 -6.79 -11.42 0.25
N HIS A 77 -6.11 -10.27 0.23
CA HIS A 77 -4.80 -10.15 -0.43
C HIS A 77 -3.69 -10.90 0.33
N ARG A 78 -3.83 -11.09 1.65
CA ARG A 78 -2.85 -11.88 2.43
C ARG A 78 -2.67 -13.33 1.98
N PRO A 79 -3.70 -14.20 1.94
CA PRO A 79 -3.58 -15.55 1.40
C PRO A 79 -3.26 -15.54 -0.10
N TYR A 80 -3.58 -14.47 -0.84
CA TYR A 80 -3.16 -14.33 -2.23
C TYR A 80 -1.64 -14.20 -2.37
N VAL A 81 -1.01 -13.31 -1.58
CA VAL A 81 0.45 -13.19 -1.50
C VAL A 81 1.07 -14.50 -0.98
N ALA A 82 0.45 -15.15 0.01
CA ALA A 82 0.94 -16.42 0.53
C ALA A 82 0.90 -17.56 -0.52
N LEU A 83 -0.16 -17.63 -1.34
CA LEU A 83 -0.24 -18.57 -2.47
C LEU A 83 0.89 -18.32 -3.48
N PHE A 84 1.10 -17.07 -3.87
CA PHE A 84 2.18 -16.70 -4.78
C PHE A 84 3.55 -17.09 -4.21
N GLU A 85 3.80 -16.76 -2.94
CA GLU A 85 5.03 -17.09 -2.22
C GLU A 85 5.24 -18.60 -2.11
N GLN A 86 4.19 -19.39 -1.84
CA GLN A 86 4.28 -20.84 -1.73
C GLN A 86 4.69 -21.48 -3.06
N VAL A 87 4.06 -21.06 -4.16
CA VAL A 87 4.37 -21.61 -5.49
C VAL A 87 5.76 -21.17 -5.94
N LEU A 88 6.12 -19.89 -5.79
CA LEU A 88 7.47 -19.41 -6.07
C LEU A 88 8.54 -20.12 -5.21
N GLY A 89 8.24 -20.34 -3.93
CA GLY A 89 9.10 -21.10 -3.02
C GLY A 89 9.39 -22.51 -3.51
N SER A 90 8.41 -23.19 -4.13
CA SER A 90 8.62 -24.51 -4.72
C SER A 90 9.60 -24.50 -5.89
N HIS A 91 9.53 -23.48 -6.76
CA HIS A 91 10.51 -23.29 -7.84
C HIS A 91 11.90 -22.98 -7.27
N ILE A 92 11.99 -22.15 -6.24
CA ILE A 92 13.23 -21.82 -5.54
C ILE A 92 13.89 -23.06 -4.95
N GLN A 93 13.12 -23.91 -4.25
CA GLN A 93 13.63 -25.15 -3.67
C GLN A 93 14.10 -26.14 -4.76
N ALA A 94 13.35 -26.26 -5.86
CA ALA A 94 13.73 -27.11 -6.98
C ALA A 94 15.06 -26.65 -7.64
N ILE A 95 15.26 -25.35 -7.80
CA ILE A 95 16.50 -24.78 -8.34
C ILE A 95 17.67 -24.96 -7.37
N ALA A 96 17.44 -24.72 -6.07
CA ALA A 96 18.44 -24.92 -5.03
C ALA A 96 18.98 -26.35 -4.98
N ALA A 97 18.12 -27.35 -5.23
CA ALA A 97 18.50 -28.76 -5.27
C ALA A 97 19.51 -29.11 -6.38
N ASN A 98 19.65 -28.26 -7.40
CA ASN A 98 20.60 -28.47 -8.50
C ASN A 98 22.01 -27.91 -8.21
N TYR A 99 22.19 -27.13 -7.14
CA TYR A 99 23.54 -26.65 -6.77
C TYR A 99 24.38 -27.81 -6.22
N SER A 100 25.63 -27.88 -6.65
CA SER A 100 26.58 -28.92 -6.25
C SER A 100 27.89 -28.31 -5.70
N GLY A 101 28.77 -29.16 -5.16
CA GLY A 101 30.06 -28.72 -4.60
C GLY A 101 29.91 -27.90 -3.31
N SER A 102 30.85 -26.99 -3.07
CA SER A 102 30.94 -26.24 -1.81
C SER A 102 29.77 -25.28 -1.54
N ARG A 103 29.00 -24.91 -2.57
CA ARG A 103 27.87 -23.96 -2.46
C ARG A 103 26.51 -24.66 -2.25
N ALA A 104 26.43 -25.98 -2.40
CA ALA A 104 25.16 -26.71 -2.34
C ALA A 104 24.39 -26.46 -1.02
N GLN A 105 25.08 -26.54 0.11
CA GLN A 105 24.45 -26.35 1.42
C GLN A 105 24.01 -24.90 1.66
N GLU A 106 24.79 -23.92 1.19
CA GLU A 106 24.44 -22.49 1.26
C GLU A 106 23.11 -22.22 0.55
N TYR A 107 22.96 -22.69 -0.69
CA TYR A 107 21.76 -22.47 -1.49
C TYR A 107 20.55 -23.23 -0.95
N LYS A 108 20.74 -24.46 -0.45
CA LYS A 108 19.65 -25.20 0.21
C LYS A 108 19.14 -24.44 1.43
N THR A 109 20.04 -23.99 2.31
CA THR A 109 19.67 -23.20 3.49
C THR A 109 19.04 -21.86 3.11
N ALA A 110 19.53 -21.20 2.05
CA ALA A 110 18.94 -19.97 1.53
C ALA A 110 17.49 -20.18 1.05
N ALA A 111 17.23 -21.27 0.31
CA ALA A 111 15.89 -21.64 -0.15
C ALA A 111 14.93 -21.93 1.01
N ASP A 112 15.35 -22.72 2.00
CA ASP A 112 14.52 -23.06 3.17
C ASP A 112 14.10 -21.82 3.98
N ASN A 113 14.96 -20.79 3.99
CA ASN A 113 14.72 -19.54 4.71
C ASN A 113 14.14 -18.41 3.84
N TRP A 114 13.96 -18.64 2.54
CA TRP A 114 13.49 -17.61 1.62
C TRP A 114 12.04 -17.22 1.90
N ARG A 115 11.74 -15.93 1.79
CA ARG A 115 10.39 -15.37 1.82
C ARG A 115 10.30 -14.24 0.80
N HIS A 116 9.13 -14.05 0.20
CA HIS A 116 8.90 -13.09 -0.86
C HIS A 116 9.11 -11.65 -0.34
N PRO A 117 9.92 -10.81 -1.02
CA PRO A 117 10.24 -9.48 -0.52
C PRO A 117 9.10 -8.47 -0.68
N TYR A 118 9.16 -7.40 0.11
CA TYR A 118 8.27 -6.23 -0.02
C TYR A 118 9.00 -5.03 -0.64
N TRP A 119 8.24 -4.14 -1.29
CA TRP A 119 8.72 -2.83 -1.75
C TRP A 119 8.14 -1.71 -0.87
N ASP A 120 8.99 -1.10 -0.03
CA ASP A 120 8.58 0.00 0.87
C ASP A 120 8.63 1.36 0.16
N TRP A 121 7.60 1.61 -0.63
CA TRP A 121 7.40 2.88 -1.36
C TRP A 121 7.23 4.10 -0.45
N ALA A 122 7.02 3.93 0.86
CA ALA A 122 6.84 5.03 1.82
C ALA A 122 8.14 5.43 2.54
N ALA A 123 9.15 4.56 2.63
CA ALA A 123 10.37 4.83 3.40
C ALA A 123 11.70 4.80 2.61
N ASP A 124 11.79 4.11 1.47
CA ASP A 124 13.06 3.79 0.79
C ASP A 124 13.66 4.91 -0.08
N GLY A 125 13.90 6.08 0.53
CA GLY A 125 14.38 7.25 -0.22
C GLY A 125 13.28 7.98 -0.98
N GLY A 126 12.02 7.62 -0.74
CA GLY A 126 10.83 8.27 -1.27
C GLY A 126 10.05 7.37 -2.22
N ALA A 127 8.99 7.94 -2.79
CA ALA A 127 8.06 7.30 -3.70
C ALA A 127 8.73 6.97 -5.05
N GLN A 128 9.51 5.89 -5.08
CA GLN A 128 10.28 5.44 -6.24
C GLN A 128 10.22 3.92 -6.41
N LEU A 129 10.24 3.48 -7.66
CA LEU A 129 10.41 2.09 -8.05
C LEU A 129 11.74 1.51 -7.50
N PRO A 130 11.78 0.23 -7.08
CA PRO A 130 13.04 -0.44 -6.81
C PRO A 130 13.91 -0.40 -8.06
N GLN A 131 15.17 0.02 -7.94
CA GLN A 131 16.06 0.17 -9.10
C GLN A 131 16.17 -1.12 -9.91
N VAL A 132 16.20 -2.27 -9.25
CA VAL A 132 16.23 -3.56 -9.95
C VAL A 132 15.01 -3.79 -10.83
N ALA A 133 13.82 -3.30 -10.44
CA ALA A 133 12.60 -3.48 -11.22
C ALA A 133 12.58 -2.61 -12.49
N THR A 134 13.59 -1.76 -12.73
CA THR A 134 13.72 -0.93 -13.93
C THR A 134 14.80 -1.42 -14.91
N GLN A 135 15.53 -2.48 -14.57
CA GLN A 135 16.65 -2.99 -15.38
C GLN A 135 16.17 -4.03 -16.39
N ALA A 136 16.65 -3.96 -17.65
CA ALA A 136 16.29 -4.91 -18.71
C ALA A 136 16.87 -6.31 -18.51
N THR A 137 18.09 -6.38 -17.98
CA THR A 137 18.83 -7.62 -17.77
C THR A 137 19.34 -7.69 -16.35
N ILE A 138 19.47 -8.90 -15.84
CA ILE A 138 20.03 -9.18 -14.53
C ILE A 138 21.01 -10.35 -14.60
N THR A 139 22.06 -10.30 -13.78
CA THR A 139 23.06 -11.36 -13.68
C THR A 139 23.08 -11.91 -12.26
N VAL A 140 22.98 -13.23 -12.14
CA VAL A 140 22.93 -13.98 -10.87
C VAL A 140 23.80 -15.23 -10.97
N ASN A 141 24.17 -15.80 -9.83
CA ASN A 141 24.85 -17.11 -9.84
C ASN A 141 23.79 -18.21 -9.96
N GLY A 142 23.90 -19.07 -10.98
CA GLY A 142 23.10 -20.27 -11.15
C GLY A 142 23.83 -21.55 -10.73
N PRO A 143 23.14 -22.71 -10.73
CA PRO A 143 23.74 -24.00 -10.38
C PRO A 143 24.96 -24.38 -11.23
N GLY A 144 24.96 -23.97 -12.50
CA GLY A 144 26.05 -24.23 -13.47
C GLY A 144 27.04 -23.07 -13.62
N GLY A 145 26.99 -22.05 -12.78
CA GLY A 145 27.79 -20.82 -12.91
C GLY A 145 26.93 -19.57 -13.14
N GLN A 146 27.59 -18.45 -13.40
CA GLN A 146 26.90 -17.16 -13.57
C GLN A 146 26.00 -17.18 -14.81
N VAL A 147 24.77 -16.67 -14.66
CA VAL A 147 23.77 -16.58 -15.73
C VAL A 147 23.32 -15.13 -15.86
N SER A 148 23.31 -14.61 -17.09
CA SER A 148 22.68 -13.33 -17.44
C SER A 148 21.38 -13.60 -18.19
N MET A 149 20.29 -12.93 -17.79
CA MET A 149 18.96 -13.15 -18.35
C MET A 149 18.14 -11.86 -18.42
N ALA A 150 17.04 -11.89 -19.17
CA ALA A 150 16.01 -10.86 -19.08
C ALA A 150 15.48 -10.82 -17.64
N ASN A 151 15.37 -9.61 -17.09
CA ASN A 151 15.00 -9.44 -15.69
C ASN A 151 13.51 -9.76 -15.47
N PRO A 152 13.17 -10.81 -14.70
CA PRO A 152 11.77 -11.20 -14.49
C PRO A 152 10.99 -10.19 -13.64
N LEU A 153 11.65 -9.17 -13.07
CA LEU A 153 11.02 -8.07 -12.33
C LEU A 153 10.65 -6.87 -13.21
N LEU A 154 11.10 -6.82 -14.48
CA LEU A 154 10.78 -5.70 -15.37
C LEU A 154 9.35 -5.78 -15.91
N GLY A 155 8.87 -7.00 -16.19
CA GLY A 155 7.55 -7.26 -16.71
C GLY A 155 7.35 -8.75 -17.01
N TYR A 156 6.10 -9.20 -17.03
CA TYR A 156 5.73 -10.56 -17.42
C TYR A 156 5.55 -10.63 -18.93
N LYS A 157 6.28 -11.54 -19.58
CA LYS A 157 6.13 -11.83 -21.01
C LYS A 157 5.03 -12.86 -21.20
N TRP A 158 3.98 -12.49 -21.91
CA TRP A 158 2.88 -13.41 -22.25
C TRP A 158 3.42 -14.60 -23.04
N GLN A 159 3.06 -15.82 -22.63
CA GLN A 159 3.45 -17.02 -23.38
C GLN A 159 2.64 -17.13 -24.67
N ARG A 160 1.42 -16.60 -24.68
CA ARG A 160 0.56 -16.47 -25.86
C ARG A 160 0.25 -15.00 -26.13
N PHE A 161 0.71 -14.50 -27.28
CA PHE A 161 0.46 -13.14 -27.74
C PHE A 161 0.18 -13.12 -29.25
N PRO A 162 -0.80 -12.33 -29.78
CA PRO A 162 -1.72 -11.43 -29.07
C PRO A 162 -2.55 -12.11 -27.99
N LEU A 163 -2.99 -11.33 -26.99
CA LEU A 163 -3.81 -11.86 -25.90
C LEU A 163 -5.11 -12.47 -26.41
N ASN A 164 -5.59 -13.50 -25.70
CA ASN A 164 -6.83 -14.17 -26.07
C ASN A 164 -8.03 -13.22 -25.90
N THR A 165 -8.71 -12.93 -27.00
CA THR A 165 -9.93 -12.10 -27.02
C THR A 165 -11.21 -12.94 -26.99
N ALA A 166 -11.10 -14.28 -27.02
CA ALA A 166 -12.23 -15.17 -26.88
C ALA A 166 -12.93 -14.92 -25.54
N SER A 167 -14.26 -14.94 -25.57
CA SER A 167 -15.10 -14.67 -24.38
C SER A 167 -14.73 -13.37 -23.66
N ASN A 168 -14.15 -12.40 -24.36
CA ASN A 168 -13.71 -11.13 -23.81
C ASN A 168 -12.72 -11.26 -22.63
N TYR A 169 -11.86 -12.29 -22.65
CA TYR A 169 -10.82 -12.49 -21.63
C TYR A 169 -9.92 -11.25 -21.51
N PHE A 170 -9.42 -10.76 -22.64
CA PHE A 170 -8.67 -9.51 -22.74
C PHE A 170 -9.22 -8.65 -23.90
N PRO A 171 -10.08 -7.64 -23.63
CA PRO A 171 -10.63 -6.76 -24.67
C PRO A 171 -9.56 -5.90 -25.34
N THR A 172 -9.80 -5.55 -26.61
CA THR A 172 -9.00 -4.58 -27.36
C THR A 172 -9.65 -3.20 -27.45
N SER A 173 -10.77 -2.96 -26.75
CA SER A 173 -11.53 -1.71 -26.78
C SER A 173 -11.17 -0.72 -25.65
N GLY A 174 -10.26 -1.10 -24.74
CA GLY A 174 -9.76 -0.26 -23.65
C GLY A 174 -8.36 0.29 -23.93
N ASP A 175 -7.69 0.79 -22.88
CA ASP A 175 -6.32 1.28 -22.97
C ASP A 175 -5.39 0.23 -23.58
N ARG A 176 -4.78 0.60 -24.72
CA ARG A 176 -3.86 -0.24 -25.49
C ARG A 176 -2.68 -0.71 -24.64
N ASN A 177 -2.31 0.02 -23.60
CA ASN A 177 -1.20 -0.33 -22.73
C ASN A 177 -1.46 -1.60 -21.88
N CYS A 178 -2.71 -2.08 -21.81
CA CYS A 178 -3.07 -3.31 -21.11
C CYS A 178 -3.01 -4.58 -21.98
N TRP A 179 -3.13 -4.44 -23.30
CA TRP A 179 -3.30 -5.59 -24.22
C TRP A 179 -2.43 -5.54 -25.47
N GLY A 180 -1.87 -4.38 -25.79
CA GLY A 180 -1.19 -4.11 -27.06
C GLY A 180 0.29 -4.52 -27.10
N PHE A 181 0.87 -4.97 -25.99
CA PHE A 181 2.28 -5.32 -25.88
C PHE A 181 2.49 -6.78 -25.44
N PRO A 182 3.53 -7.48 -25.94
CA PRO A 182 3.83 -8.87 -25.61
C PRO A 182 4.41 -9.06 -24.21
N VAL A 183 4.58 -7.97 -23.45
CA VAL A 183 5.07 -7.93 -22.08
C VAL A 183 4.27 -6.89 -21.31
N THR A 184 4.05 -7.09 -20.01
CA THR A 184 3.50 -6.03 -19.16
C THR A 184 4.44 -4.84 -19.12
N THR A 185 3.87 -3.63 -19.08
CA THR A 185 4.64 -2.38 -19.17
C THR A 185 4.26 -1.41 -18.07
N ARG A 186 5.13 -0.43 -17.81
CA ARG A 186 4.97 0.67 -16.84
C ARG A 186 5.33 1.96 -17.55
N TRP A 187 4.36 2.86 -17.69
CA TRP A 187 4.51 4.06 -18.51
C TRP A 187 5.12 3.81 -19.91
N PRO A 188 4.59 2.87 -20.71
CA PRO A 188 5.13 2.57 -22.04
C PRO A 188 5.09 3.81 -22.95
N ASP A 189 6.12 3.97 -23.79
CA ASP A 189 6.02 4.81 -24.99
C ASP A 189 5.19 4.11 -26.10
N SER A 190 5.10 4.71 -27.29
CA SER A 190 4.36 4.11 -28.41
C SER A 190 4.89 2.75 -28.88
N ASN A 191 6.13 2.41 -28.50
CA ASN A 191 6.80 1.14 -28.84
C ASN A 191 6.77 0.12 -27.69
N GLY A 192 6.20 0.48 -26.54
CA GLY A 192 6.15 -0.38 -25.36
C GLY A 192 7.38 -0.30 -24.46
N ASN A 193 8.26 0.69 -24.65
CA ASN A 193 9.42 0.86 -23.77
C ASN A 193 8.97 1.53 -22.46
N ASN A 194 9.31 0.91 -21.33
CA ASN A 194 8.99 1.44 -20.00
C ASN A 194 9.70 2.78 -19.75
N ARG A 195 8.99 3.73 -19.12
CA ARG A 195 9.51 5.05 -18.72
C ARG A 195 9.45 5.21 -17.18
N PRO A 196 10.36 4.56 -16.43
CA PRO A 196 10.32 4.55 -14.96
C PRO A 196 10.45 5.94 -14.32
N SER A 197 11.04 6.91 -15.02
CA SER A 197 11.10 8.29 -14.54
C SER A 197 9.70 8.93 -14.39
N LEU A 198 8.76 8.60 -15.28
CA LEU A 198 7.38 9.08 -15.19
C LEU A 198 6.63 8.40 -14.05
N ALA A 199 6.84 7.09 -13.86
CA ALA A 199 6.30 6.37 -12.70
C ALA A 199 6.78 6.99 -11.38
N ASN A 200 8.08 7.26 -11.27
CA ASN A 200 8.66 7.90 -10.08
C ASN A 200 8.18 9.34 -9.90
N GLN A 201 7.97 10.08 -10.99
CA GLN A 201 7.41 11.43 -10.94
C GLN A 201 5.99 11.38 -10.36
N ASP A 202 5.13 10.51 -10.86
CA ASP A 202 3.75 10.39 -10.40
C ASP A 202 3.65 9.85 -8.98
N LEU A 203 4.49 8.88 -8.61
CA LEU A 203 4.62 8.39 -7.24
C LEU A 203 4.97 9.54 -6.28
N SER A 204 5.85 10.46 -6.70
CA SER A 204 6.30 11.60 -5.87
C SER A 204 5.27 12.72 -5.71
N GLN A 205 4.17 12.70 -6.47
CA GLN A 205 3.09 13.67 -6.31
C GLN A 205 2.27 13.41 -5.04
N ASP A 206 2.23 12.15 -4.59
CA ASP A 206 1.55 11.75 -3.37
C ASP A 206 2.57 11.69 -2.22
N ASP A 207 2.23 12.28 -1.07
CA ASP A 207 3.03 12.11 0.16
C ASP A 207 2.72 10.75 0.79
N LEU A 208 3.15 9.69 0.10
CA LEU A 208 2.92 8.30 0.48
C LEU A 208 3.39 8.00 1.90
N LYS A 209 4.45 8.68 2.37
CA LYS A 209 4.96 8.55 3.73
C LYS A 209 3.95 9.10 4.74
N SER A 210 3.52 10.35 4.56
CA SER A 210 2.54 10.99 5.43
C SER A 210 1.20 10.25 5.39
N ASN A 211 0.73 9.87 4.21
CA ASN A 211 -0.52 9.12 4.05
C ASN A 211 -0.47 7.77 4.77
N THR A 212 0.64 7.02 4.66
CA THR A 212 0.83 5.78 5.42
C THR A 212 0.80 6.03 6.93
N TYR A 213 1.49 7.06 7.41
CA TYR A 213 1.50 7.40 8.83
C TYR A 213 0.12 7.86 9.33
N ASN A 214 -0.64 8.55 8.49
CA ASN A 214 -2.01 8.98 8.80
C ASN A 214 -2.93 7.77 9.02
N VAL A 215 -2.80 6.69 8.24
CA VAL A 215 -3.56 5.45 8.52
C VAL A 215 -3.23 4.92 9.91
N PHE A 216 -1.94 4.74 10.23
CA PHE A 216 -1.52 4.24 11.55
C PHE A 216 -2.01 5.09 12.73
N THR A 217 -2.14 6.40 12.53
CA THR A 217 -2.41 7.35 13.62
C THR A 217 -3.88 7.75 13.75
N THR A 218 -4.70 7.48 12.73
CA THR A 218 -6.11 7.92 12.71
C THR A 218 -7.11 6.79 12.52
N ALA A 219 -6.72 5.66 11.92
CA ALA A 219 -7.61 4.51 11.79
C ALA A 219 -7.57 3.68 13.08
N THR A 220 -8.62 3.80 13.90
CA THR A 220 -8.71 3.13 15.21
C THR A 220 -9.49 1.82 15.18
N ASP A 221 -10.18 1.52 14.09
CA ASP A 221 -10.91 0.29 13.85
C ASP A 221 -10.52 -0.37 12.52
N TYR A 222 -10.87 -1.65 12.39
CA TYR A 222 -10.51 -2.45 11.24
C TYR A 222 -11.14 -1.93 9.96
N GLU A 223 -12.41 -1.51 9.97
CA GLU A 223 -13.13 -1.11 8.76
C GLU A 223 -12.53 0.15 8.13
N THR A 224 -12.23 1.19 8.93
CA THR A 224 -11.57 2.41 8.46
C THR A 224 -10.15 2.13 7.97
N MET A 225 -9.38 1.28 8.65
CA MET A 225 -8.03 0.90 8.19
C MET A 225 -8.07 0.13 6.86
N ALA A 226 -9.08 -0.73 6.71
CA ALA A 226 -9.13 -1.73 5.66
C ALA A 226 -9.39 -1.16 4.27
N SER A 227 -10.39 -0.28 4.13
CA SER A 227 -10.97 -0.01 2.81
C SER A 227 -11.51 1.40 2.64
N THR A 228 -11.50 1.88 1.39
CA THR A 228 -12.16 3.12 0.98
C THR A 228 -13.69 3.04 1.02
N GLN A 229 -14.27 1.87 1.36
CA GLN A 229 -15.70 1.73 1.67
C GLN A 229 -16.08 2.45 2.97
N SER A 230 -15.11 2.68 3.86
CA SER A 230 -15.30 3.33 5.15
C SER A 230 -14.68 4.72 5.15
N SER A 231 -15.30 5.66 5.86
CA SER A 231 -14.75 7.01 6.01
C SER A 231 -13.45 7.01 6.84
N GLY A 232 -12.46 7.77 6.38
CA GLY A 232 -11.16 7.93 7.06
C GLY A 232 -9.98 7.49 6.20
N ASN A 233 -8.80 7.40 6.81
CA ASN A 233 -7.57 6.96 6.14
C ASN A 233 -7.51 5.44 6.12
N SER A 234 -7.42 4.84 4.93
CA SER A 234 -7.28 3.39 4.76
C SER A 234 -5.99 3.04 4.02
N PHE A 235 -5.46 1.83 4.26
CA PHE A 235 -4.33 1.34 3.45
C PHE A 235 -4.73 1.05 2.00
N GLU A 236 -6.02 0.80 1.72
CA GLU A 236 -6.51 0.66 0.35
C GLU A 236 -6.34 1.97 -0.44
N ASP A 237 -6.58 3.13 0.17
CA ASP A 237 -6.41 4.43 -0.50
C ASP A 237 -4.94 4.69 -0.88
N VAL A 238 -4.01 4.41 0.03
CA VAL A 238 -2.57 4.55 -0.25
C VAL A 238 -2.10 3.52 -1.28
N HIS A 239 -2.64 2.30 -1.24
CA HIS A 239 -2.46 1.27 -2.27
C HIS A 239 -2.90 1.77 -3.66
N ASN A 240 -4.08 2.38 -3.75
CA ASN A 240 -4.64 2.90 -5.01
C ASN A 240 -3.72 3.96 -5.65
N ALA A 241 -3.12 4.83 -4.83
CA ALA A 241 -2.17 5.83 -5.29
C ALA A 241 -0.93 5.19 -5.95
N VAL A 242 -0.36 4.15 -5.34
CA VAL A 242 0.80 3.44 -5.89
C VAL A 242 0.43 2.74 -7.20
N HIS A 243 -0.70 2.04 -7.26
CA HIS A 243 -1.18 1.41 -8.49
C HIS A 243 -1.34 2.42 -9.63
N SER A 244 -2.02 3.53 -9.36
CA SER A 244 -2.29 4.58 -10.36
C SER A 244 -1.00 5.22 -10.87
N ALA A 245 -0.04 5.48 -9.98
CA ALA A 245 1.22 6.12 -10.33
C ALA A 245 2.12 5.26 -11.27
N ILE A 246 2.00 3.93 -11.24
CA ILE A 246 2.78 3.07 -12.16
C ILE A 246 2.21 3.04 -13.59
N TYR A 247 0.91 3.37 -13.75
CA TYR A 247 0.19 3.38 -15.01
C TYR A 247 0.19 2.01 -15.76
N ALA A 248 -0.36 1.99 -16.98
CA ALA A 248 -0.54 0.81 -17.81
C ALA A 248 -1.21 -0.33 -17.01
N VAL A 249 -0.71 -1.57 -17.11
CA VAL A 249 -1.37 -2.72 -16.46
C VAL A 249 -1.55 -2.54 -14.95
N MET A 250 -0.68 -1.79 -14.26
CA MET A 250 -0.77 -1.59 -12.81
C MET A 250 -1.93 -0.68 -12.40
N ALA A 251 -2.38 0.25 -13.25
CA ALA A 251 -3.50 1.13 -12.94
C ALA A 251 -4.88 0.51 -13.21
N TYR A 252 -4.92 -0.62 -13.92
CA TYR A 252 -6.14 -1.38 -14.18
C TYR A 252 -6.15 -2.64 -13.32
N ILE A 253 -6.98 -2.66 -12.28
CA ILE A 253 -7.07 -3.78 -11.32
C ILE A 253 -7.19 -5.13 -12.02
N GLU A 254 -7.94 -5.16 -13.11
CA GLU A 254 -8.20 -6.36 -13.91
C GLU A 254 -6.94 -6.99 -14.53
N TYR A 255 -5.86 -6.22 -14.68
CA TYR A 255 -4.59 -6.63 -15.30
C TYR A 255 -3.39 -6.55 -14.33
N SER A 256 -3.52 -5.76 -13.26
CA SER A 256 -2.40 -5.36 -12.40
C SER A 256 -1.57 -6.52 -11.87
N ALA A 257 -2.19 -7.63 -11.48
CA ALA A 257 -1.51 -8.80 -10.94
C ALA A 257 -0.54 -9.49 -11.89
N PHE A 258 -0.63 -9.25 -13.21
CA PHE A 258 0.33 -9.78 -14.16
C PHE A 258 1.68 -9.06 -14.09
N ASP A 259 1.76 -7.79 -13.65
CA ASP A 259 3.05 -7.12 -13.49
C ASP A 259 3.78 -7.66 -12.25
N PRO A 260 5.04 -8.11 -12.35
CA PRO A 260 5.80 -8.65 -11.22
C PRO A 260 5.92 -7.71 -10.01
N ILE A 261 5.83 -6.37 -10.22
CA ILE A 261 5.86 -5.41 -9.10
C ILE A 261 4.60 -5.45 -8.25
N PHE A 262 3.49 -5.97 -8.78
CA PHE A 262 2.25 -6.15 -8.02
C PHE A 262 2.48 -6.93 -6.74
N MET A 263 3.17 -8.07 -6.82
CA MET A 263 3.38 -8.92 -5.65
C MET A 263 4.32 -8.26 -4.65
N LEU A 264 5.30 -7.46 -5.10
CA LEU A 264 6.15 -6.68 -4.19
C LEU A 264 5.36 -5.58 -3.47
N HIS A 265 4.47 -4.91 -4.20
CA HIS A 265 3.57 -3.90 -3.68
C HIS A 265 2.60 -4.48 -2.64
N HIS A 266 1.89 -5.56 -2.98
CA HIS A 266 0.93 -6.23 -2.09
C HIS A 266 1.59 -6.88 -0.87
N THR A 267 2.87 -7.26 -0.96
CA THR A 267 3.63 -7.73 0.21
C THR A 267 3.95 -6.60 1.18
N ASN A 268 4.13 -5.36 0.69
CA ASN A 268 4.25 -4.18 1.55
C ASN A 268 2.90 -3.77 2.13
N VAL A 269 1.81 -3.84 1.36
CA VAL A 269 0.47 -3.59 1.87
C VAL A 269 0.14 -4.56 3.02
N ASP A 270 0.42 -5.86 2.83
CA ASP A 270 0.28 -6.87 3.88
C ASP A 270 1.16 -6.57 5.11
N ARG A 271 2.38 -6.07 4.90
CA ARG A 271 3.28 -5.62 5.99
C ARG A 271 2.68 -4.48 6.79
N LEU A 272 2.15 -3.47 6.13
CA LEU A 272 1.53 -2.31 6.78
C LEU A 272 0.31 -2.74 7.60
N ILE A 273 -0.55 -3.59 7.04
CA ILE A 273 -1.71 -4.17 7.74
C ILE A 273 -1.26 -5.01 8.93
N ALA A 274 -0.26 -5.87 8.78
CA ALA A 274 0.24 -6.71 9.88
C ALA A 274 0.82 -5.85 11.03
N MET A 275 1.51 -4.76 10.72
CA MET A 275 1.97 -3.81 11.73
C MET A 275 0.80 -3.12 12.43
N TRP A 276 -0.25 -2.72 11.69
CA TRP A 276 -1.44 -2.12 12.29
C TRP A 276 -2.15 -3.13 13.21
N GLN A 277 -2.31 -4.38 12.77
CA GLN A 277 -2.91 -5.45 13.58
C GLN A 277 -2.09 -5.76 14.84
N ALA A 278 -0.77 -5.58 14.82
CA ALA A 278 0.08 -5.76 15.99
C ALA A 278 -0.09 -4.61 17.01
N ILE A 279 -0.29 -3.38 16.54
CA ILE A 279 -0.57 -2.21 17.39
C ILE A 279 -2.00 -2.29 17.96
N HIS A 280 -2.98 -2.60 17.11
CA HIS A 280 -4.40 -2.69 17.43
C HIS A 280 -4.86 -4.13 17.67
N TYR A 281 -4.08 -4.90 18.44
CA TYR A 281 -4.29 -6.35 18.57
C TYR A 281 -5.65 -6.77 19.15
N ASN A 282 -6.34 -5.88 19.88
CA ASN A 282 -7.71 -6.11 20.38
C ASN A 282 -8.78 -5.97 19.27
N ASP A 283 -8.51 -5.14 18.26
CA ASP A 283 -9.46 -4.75 17.20
C ASP A 283 -8.94 -5.16 15.80
N ARG A 284 -8.07 -6.19 15.77
CA ARG A 284 -7.33 -6.60 14.56
C ARG A 284 -8.17 -7.26 13.45
N THR A 285 -9.46 -7.47 13.67
CA THR A 285 -10.36 -8.15 12.74
C THR A 285 -11.63 -7.35 12.52
N GLN A 286 -12.26 -7.50 11.36
CA GLN A 286 -13.57 -6.95 11.05
C GLN A 286 -14.60 -7.20 12.17
N THR A 287 -15.29 -6.16 12.59
CA THR A 287 -16.31 -6.16 13.65
C THR A 287 -17.71 -5.88 13.12
N GLN A 288 -17.80 -5.18 11.99
CA GLN A 288 -19.07 -4.79 11.38
C GLN A 288 -19.48 -5.74 10.26
N THR A 289 -20.77 -5.90 10.02
CA THR A 289 -21.28 -6.65 8.85
C THR A 289 -21.52 -5.66 7.71
N MET A 290 -20.87 -5.89 6.58
CA MET A 290 -20.93 -4.99 5.41
C MET A 290 -21.49 -5.74 4.19
N PRO A 291 -22.30 -5.11 3.32
CA PRO A 291 -22.77 -5.76 2.11
C PRO A 291 -21.63 -5.84 1.07
N SER A 292 -21.51 -6.97 0.40
CA SER A 292 -20.63 -7.12 -0.76
C SER A 292 -21.14 -6.30 -1.95
N GLY A 293 -20.25 -5.59 -2.65
CA GLY A 293 -20.53 -5.00 -3.97
C GLY A 293 -20.64 -6.02 -5.12
N GLY A 294 -20.45 -7.31 -4.83
CA GLY A 294 -20.37 -8.38 -5.81
C GLY A 294 -18.92 -8.61 -6.27
N LEU A 295 -18.52 -9.87 -6.32
CA LEU A 295 -17.22 -10.36 -6.79
C LEU A 295 -17.45 -11.56 -7.72
N PHE A 296 -16.39 -12.15 -8.27
CA PHE A 296 -16.52 -13.36 -9.09
C PHE A 296 -17.32 -14.48 -8.39
N ALA A 297 -16.94 -14.81 -7.16
CA ALA A 297 -17.52 -15.93 -6.40
C ALA A 297 -18.39 -15.50 -5.20
N THR A 298 -18.78 -14.23 -5.13
CA THR A 298 -19.61 -13.67 -4.06
C THR A 298 -20.65 -12.74 -4.66
N ALA A 299 -21.94 -13.02 -4.43
CA ALA A 299 -23.01 -12.20 -4.98
C ALA A 299 -23.07 -10.81 -4.31
N ALA A 300 -23.56 -9.81 -5.03
CA ALA A 300 -23.87 -8.50 -4.47
C ALA A 300 -24.87 -8.62 -3.31
N ASN A 301 -24.76 -7.71 -2.34
CA ASN A 301 -25.54 -7.66 -1.10
C ASN A 301 -25.37 -8.87 -0.16
N THR A 302 -24.45 -9.80 -0.46
CA THR A 302 -24.07 -10.85 0.50
C THR A 302 -23.52 -10.17 1.77
N PRO A 303 -24.02 -10.50 2.97
CA PRO A 303 -23.45 -9.99 4.22
C PRO A 303 -22.04 -10.53 4.42
N ILE A 304 -21.07 -9.63 4.56
CA ILE A 304 -19.66 -9.94 4.76
C ILE A 304 -19.29 -9.69 6.21
N THR A 305 -18.66 -10.68 6.83
CA THR A 305 -18.14 -10.66 8.21
C THR A 305 -16.70 -11.18 8.23
N ALA A 306 -16.04 -11.12 9.40
CA ALA A 306 -14.73 -11.74 9.61
C ALA A 306 -14.70 -13.25 9.33
N ASP A 307 -15.85 -13.93 9.31
CA ASP A 307 -15.97 -15.37 9.07
C ASP A 307 -16.41 -15.71 7.63
N SER A 308 -16.62 -14.69 6.79
CA SER A 308 -16.94 -14.90 5.38
C SER A 308 -15.76 -15.53 4.62
N PRO A 309 -16.02 -16.48 3.70
CA PRO A 309 -14.98 -17.13 2.89
C PRO A 309 -14.18 -16.15 2.02
N LEU A 310 -12.85 -16.25 2.08
CA LEU A 310 -11.91 -15.55 1.22
C LEU A 310 -11.62 -16.41 -0.01
N LYS A 311 -12.61 -16.49 -0.89
CA LYS A 311 -12.53 -17.32 -2.11
C LYS A 311 -11.49 -16.75 -3.09
N PRO A 312 -10.68 -17.58 -3.76
CA PRO A 312 -10.80 -19.04 -3.85
C PRO A 312 -9.86 -19.82 -2.91
N PHE A 313 -9.38 -19.21 -1.82
CA PHE A 313 -8.28 -19.77 -1.03
C PHE A 313 -8.76 -20.77 0.02
N TYR A 314 -8.64 -22.06 -0.29
CA TYR A 314 -8.83 -23.12 0.71
C TYR A 314 -7.69 -23.12 1.74
N ARG A 315 -8.02 -23.31 3.01
CA ARG A 315 -7.05 -23.43 4.12
C ARG A 315 -6.66 -24.87 4.42
N ASP A 316 -7.48 -25.83 4.00
CA ASP A 316 -7.30 -27.25 4.28
C ASP A 316 -7.92 -28.14 3.19
N THR A 317 -7.56 -29.42 3.20
CA THR A 317 -8.06 -30.43 2.25
C THR A 317 -9.49 -30.87 2.51
N ALA A 318 -10.12 -30.41 3.59
CA ALA A 318 -11.53 -30.66 3.87
C ALA A 318 -12.45 -29.67 3.13
N GLY A 319 -11.88 -28.72 2.38
CA GLY A 319 -12.62 -27.77 1.56
C GLY A 319 -13.04 -26.51 2.32
N ASN A 320 -12.46 -26.23 3.49
CA ASN A 320 -12.72 -24.98 4.19
C ASN A 320 -11.91 -23.84 3.56
N PHE A 321 -12.53 -22.67 3.40
CA PHE A 321 -11.82 -21.47 2.96
C PHE A 321 -11.09 -20.79 4.12
N HIS A 322 -10.04 -20.03 3.80
CA HIS A 322 -9.59 -18.96 4.67
C HIS A 322 -10.74 -17.96 4.91
N THR A 323 -10.74 -17.32 6.07
CA THR A 323 -11.68 -16.24 6.44
C THR A 323 -10.88 -15.05 6.93
N GLY A 324 -11.51 -13.88 7.11
CA GLY A 324 -10.86 -12.73 7.73
C GLY A 324 -10.20 -13.08 9.06
N ARG A 325 -10.86 -13.91 9.88
CA ARG A 325 -10.35 -14.36 11.18
C ARG A 325 -9.11 -15.26 11.04
N THR A 326 -9.12 -16.23 10.12
CA THR A 326 -7.95 -17.11 9.95
C THR A 326 -6.78 -16.42 9.26
N ALA A 327 -7.07 -15.48 8.36
CA ALA A 327 -6.04 -14.69 7.70
C ALA A 327 -5.43 -13.60 8.61
N SER A 328 -6.09 -13.22 9.70
CA SER A 328 -5.58 -12.16 10.60
C SER A 328 -4.29 -12.51 11.34
N ASP A 329 -3.90 -13.79 11.38
CA ASP A 329 -2.62 -14.23 11.96
C ASP A 329 -1.63 -14.64 10.87
N ILE A 330 -0.57 -13.85 10.70
CA ILE A 330 0.51 -14.10 9.72
C ILE A 330 1.28 -15.39 10.02
N LYS A 331 1.30 -15.87 11.28
CA LYS A 331 1.94 -17.14 11.64
C LYS A 331 1.29 -18.33 10.93
N SER A 332 0.00 -18.24 10.62
CA SER A 332 -0.73 -19.27 9.87
C SER A 332 -0.13 -19.55 8.49
N PHE A 333 0.58 -18.57 7.93
CA PHE A 333 1.22 -18.66 6.61
C PHE A 333 2.76 -18.80 6.70
N GLY A 334 3.31 -18.94 7.92
CA GLY A 334 4.74 -19.23 8.11
C GLY A 334 5.69 -18.09 7.76
N TYR A 335 5.26 -16.83 7.82
CA TYR A 335 6.11 -15.66 7.60
C TYR A 335 5.99 -14.62 8.73
N SER A 336 6.94 -13.68 8.76
CA SER A 336 6.89 -12.45 9.55
C SER A 336 7.71 -11.36 8.85
N TYR A 337 7.69 -10.14 9.38
CA TYR A 337 8.37 -8.94 8.90
C TYR A 337 9.43 -8.44 9.90
N PRO A 338 10.51 -7.77 9.46
CA PRO A 338 11.58 -7.25 10.34
C PRO A 338 11.06 -6.44 11.53
N GLU A 339 9.93 -5.77 11.35
CA GLU A 339 9.27 -4.95 12.38
C GLU A 339 8.40 -5.74 13.34
N ILE A 340 8.11 -7.02 13.07
CA ILE A 340 7.20 -7.87 13.85
C ILE A 340 7.98 -9.06 14.41
N ILE A 341 8.49 -8.91 15.63
CA ILE A 341 9.24 -9.96 16.33
C ILE A 341 8.31 -10.68 17.31
N ASP A 342 7.25 -11.30 16.82
CA ASP A 342 6.14 -11.82 17.64
C ASP A 342 6.45 -13.07 18.50
N TRP A 343 7.73 -13.38 18.72
CA TRP A 343 8.20 -14.46 19.58
C TRP A 343 8.84 -13.89 20.86
N ASN A 344 8.68 -14.61 21.96
CA ASN A 344 9.25 -14.28 23.27
C ASN A 344 8.84 -12.91 23.85
N GLN A 345 7.68 -12.37 23.48
CA GLN A 345 7.14 -11.14 24.06
C GLN A 345 5.60 -11.14 24.16
N SER A 346 5.05 -10.30 25.05
CA SER A 346 3.60 -10.10 25.16
C SER A 346 3.05 -9.26 24.00
N GLN A 347 1.73 -9.26 23.80
CA GLN A 347 1.08 -8.42 22.79
C GLN A 347 1.33 -6.92 23.05
N ASP A 348 1.31 -6.46 24.31
CA ASP A 348 1.64 -5.06 24.65
C ASP A 348 3.10 -4.69 24.35
N ALA A 349 4.03 -5.63 24.53
CA ALA A 349 5.43 -5.40 24.20
C ALA A 349 5.61 -5.35 22.68
N LEU A 350 4.95 -6.25 21.94
CA LEU A 350 4.96 -6.27 20.49
C LEU A 350 4.35 -4.98 19.91
N ALA A 351 3.18 -4.55 20.41
CA ALA A 351 2.52 -3.33 19.99
C ALA A 351 3.44 -2.11 20.13
N ARG A 352 4.07 -1.94 21.31
CA ARG A 352 5.05 -0.87 21.55
C ARG A 352 6.26 -0.94 20.61
N GLN A 353 6.81 -2.14 20.40
CA GLN A 353 7.96 -2.35 19.52
C GLN A 353 7.64 -2.07 18.05
N VAL A 354 6.44 -2.42 17.60
CA VAL A 354 5.95 -2.09 16.26
C VAL A 354 5.67 -0.59 16.13
N THR A 355 5.08 0.06 17.15
CA THR A 355 4.88 1.52 17.18
C THR A 355 6.20 2.28 17.04
N VAL A 356 7.27 1.83 17.71
CA VAL A 356 8.62 2.40 17.51
C VAL A 356 9.05 2.30 16.03
N SER A 357 8.80 1.15 15.40
CA SER A 357 9.15 0.92 14.00
C SER A 357 8.37 1.86 13.07
N VAL A 358 7.06 1.96 13.27
CA VAL A 358 6.16 2.85 12.52
C VAL A 358 6.59 4.31 12.66
N ASN A 359 6.84 4.79 13.89
CA ASN A 359 7.29 6.17 14.13
C ASN A 359 8.64 6.46 13.48
N ARG A 360 9.59 5.52 13.52
CA ARG A 360 10.91 5.70 12.89
C ARG A 360 10.85 5.71 11.37
N LEU A 361 10.00 4.87 10.78
CA LEU A 361 9.86 4.75 9.32
C LEU A 361 9.03 5.90 8.74
N TYR A 362 7.86 6.16 9.31
CA TYR A 362 6.82 6.98 8.68
C TYR A 362 6.51 8.27 9.45
N GLY A 363 6.93 8.39 10.72
CA GLY A 363 6.72 9.60 11.50
C GLY A 363 7.48 10.84 10.96
N PRO A 364 7.05 12.05 11.38
CA PRO A 364 7.78 13.29 11.12
C PRO A 364 9.27 13.16 11.52
N GLY A 365 10.19 13.63 10.68
CA GLY A 365 11.64 13.57 10.96
C GLY A 365 12.35 12.20 10.79
N GLY A 366 11.63 11.10 10.55
CA GLY A 366 12.22 9.75 10.41
C GLY A 366 13.27 9.59 9.29
N ALA A 367 13.14 10.33 8.18
CA ALA A 367 14.09 10.28 7.06
C ALA A 367 15.46 10.90 7.39
N SER A 368 15.49 11.94 8.24
CA SER A 368 16.73 12.60 8.69
C SER A 368 17.55 11.71 9.64
N ARG A 369 16.90 10.77 10.35
CA ARG A 369 17.56 9.81 11.23
C ARG A 369 18.30 8.68 10.46
N LYS A 370 17.77 8.20 9.32
CA LYS A 370 18.45 7.21 8.45
C LYS A 370 19.70 7.77 7.73
N LEU A 371 19.67 9.04 7.28
CA LEU A 371 20.81 9.66 6.58
C LEU A 371 22.08 9.76 7.45
N LYS A 372 21.91 9.98 8.77
CA LYS A 372 23.02 9.96 9.74
C LYS A 372 23.57 8.55 10.03
N ALA A 373 22.72 7.52 9.96
CA ALA A 373 23.14 6.12 10.13
C ALA A 373 23.92 5.58 8.92
N ARG A 374 23.50 5.88 7.68
CA ARG A 374 24.22 5.47 6.46
C ARG A 374 25.58 6.17 6.30
N HIS A 375 25.72 7.42 6.75
CA HIS A 375 27.01 8.11 6.72
C HIS A 375 28.05 7.51 7.69
N LYS A 376 27.62 6.90 8.80
CA LYS A 376 28.53 6.19 9.72
C LYS A 376 29.04 4.87 9.14
N HIS A 377 28.20 4.14 8.40
CA HIS A 377 28.62 2.85 7.82
C HIS A 377 29.51 2.97 6.57
N ARG A 378 29.44 4.05 5.77
CA ARG A 378 30.31 4.22 4.59
C ARG A 378 31.75 4.66 4.89
N ARG A 379 32.07 5.09 6.12
CA ARG A 379 33.42 5.54 6.50
C ARG A 379 34.29 4.48 7.18
N SER A 380 33.78 3.28 7.44
CA SER A 380 34.57 2.20 8.04
C SER A 380 34.97 1.15 7.01
N GLY A 381 35.91 1.53 6.14
CA GLY A 381 36.61 0.63 5.23
C GLY A 381 38.07 1.06 5.09
N CYS A 382 38.96 0.25 5.65
CA CYS A 382 40.43 0.29 5.55
C CYS A 382 41.17 1.28 6.49
N ASN A 383 41.50 0.84 7.71
CA ASN A 383 42.89 0.71 8.17
C ASN A 383 42.98 0.05 9.56
N SER A 384 44.09 -0.66 9.75
CA SER A 384 44.48 -1.48 10.90
C SER A 384 44.86 -0.70 12.17
N GLN A 385 44.65 -1.36 13.31
CA GLN A 385 45.28 -1.19 14.65
C GLN A 385 44.83 -0.05 15.60
N LYS A 386 44.48 -0.50 16.82
CA LYS A 386 44.54 0.16 18.15
C LYS A 386 43.85 1.51 18.36
N ASP A 387 42.69 1.49 19.02
CA ASP A 387 42.54 1.93 20.43
C ASP A 387 41.07 1.84 20.86
N GLN A 388 40.83 1.03 21.90
CA GLN A 388 39.54 0.89 22.56
C GLN A 388 39.40 1.96 23.63
N THR A 389 38.74 3.08 23.33
CA THR A 389 37.91 3.87 24.27
C THR A 389 37.07 4.87 23.47
N GLY A 390 36.06 4.39 22.75
CA GLY A 390 35.06 5.24 22.09
C GLY A 390 33.79 5.27 22.93
N SER A 391 33.56 6.37 23.65
CA SER A 391 32.28 6.67 24.31
C SER A 391 31.14 6.50 23.31
N TYR A 392 30.27 5.52 23.56
CA TYR A 392 28.99 5.38 22.87
C TYR A 392 28.16 6.62 23.23
N ALA A 393 28.12 7.62 22.34
CA ALA A 393 27.12 8.66 22.45
C ALA A 393 25.75 7.97 22.34
N PRO A 394 24.87 8.08 23.36
CA PRO A 394 23.54 7.48 23.30
C PRO A 394 22.80 8.03 22.07
N PRO A 395 21.89 7.23 21.46
CA PRO A 395 21.02 7.74 20.42
C PRO A 395 20.32 9.03 20.92
N PRO A 396 20.15 10.05 20.06
CA PRO A 396 19.51 11.29 20.48
C PRO A 396 18.16 10.98 21.11
N ALA A 397 17.93 11.57 22.30
CA ALA A 397 16.69 11.39 23.04
C ALA A 397 15.49 11.75 22.15
N PHE A 398 14.41 10.98 22.28
CA PHE A 398 13.15 11.30 21.64
C PHE A 398 12.71 12.71 22.06
N GLN A 399 12.60 13.62 21.10
CA GLN A 399 12.00 14.94 21.31
C GLN A 399 10.71 14.98 20.50
N PRO A 400 9.55 15.09 21.17
CA PRO A 400 8.29 15.26 20.46
C PRO A 400 8.29 16.61 19.74
N ASP A 401 7.65 16.65 18.58
CA ASP A 401 7.33 17.93 17.92
C ASP A 401 6.38 18.75 18.82
N ALA A 402 6.16 20.01 18.46
CA ALA A 402 5.13 20.81 19.12
C ALA A 402 3.72 20.34 18.72
N PRO A 403 2.72 20.41 19.61
CA PRO A 403 1.33 20.26 19.25
C PRO A 403 0.93 21.21 18.11
N HIS A 404 0.20 20.69 17.14
CA HIS A 404 -0.15 21.44 15.93
C HIS A 404 -1.56 21.10 15.42
N LYS A 405 -2.08 21.97 14.58
CA LYS A 405 -3.32 21.82 13.85
C LYS A 405 -3.12 20.94 12.62
N LYS A 406 -4.12 20.16 12.29
CA LYS A 406 -4.23 19.41 11.05
C LYS A 406 -5.57 19.73 10.41
N TYR A 407 -5.53 20.15 9.14
CA TYR A 407 -6.72 20.34 8.31
C TYR A 407 -6.77 19.21 7.29
N THR A 408 -7.89 18.53 7.24
CA THR A 408 -8.10 17.38 6.36
C THR A 408 -9.38 17.59 5.55
N ALA A 409 -9.27 17.51 4.23
CA ALA A 409 -10.43 17.36 3.37
C ALA A 409 -10.93 15.91 3.47
N LEU A 410 -12.17 15.73 3.90
CA LEU A 410 -12.88 14.45 3.86
C LEU A 410 -13.73 14.44 2.59
N VAL A 411 -13.58 13.41 1.76
CA VAL A 411 -14.12 13.37 0.40
C VAL A 411 -15.00 12.14 0.22
N ASP A 412 -16.20 12.37 -0.31
CA ASP A 412 -17.16 11.34 -0.70
C ASP A 412 -17.40 11.44 -2.21
N LEU A 413 -17.35 10.31 -2.93
CA LEU A 413 -17.66 10.24 -4.36
C LEU A 413 -18.27 8.89 -4.75
N GLU A 414 -19.19 8.89 -5.71
CA GLU A 414 -19.72 7.70 -6.35
C GLU A 414 -18.88 7.39 -7.59
N ARG A 415 -18.29 6.19 -7.61
CA ARG A 415 -17.32 5.78 -8.63
C ARG A 415 -17.93 5.73 -10.03
N SER A 416 -19.21 5.35 -10.14
CA SER A 416 -19.90 5.22 -11.43
C SER A 416 -20.16 6.55 -12.15
N GLU A 417 -19.97 7.68 -11.47
CA GLU A 417 -20.05 9.02 -12.07
C GLU A 417 -18.73 9.46 -12.71
N LEU A 418 -17.64 8.72 -12.49
CA LEU A 418 -16.29 9.10 -12.90
C LEU A 418 -15.78 8.30 -14.11
N PRO A 419 -14.85 8.88 -14.90
CA PRO A 419 -14.23 8.21 -16.04
C PRO A 419 -13.10 7.27 -15.57
N LEU A 420 -13.45 6.17 -14.90
CA LEU A 420 -12.50 5.27 -14.26
C LEU A 420 -11.53 4.58 -15.25
N PRO A 421 -10.27 4.34 -14.86
CA PRO A 421 -9.59 4.93 -13.71
C PRO A 421 -9.32 6.43 -13.92
N CYS A 422 -9.39 7.20 -12.85
CA CYS A 422 -9.13 8.64 -12.87
C CYS A 422 -8.47 9.12 -11.57
N SER A 423 -8.12 10.39 -11.55
CA SER A 423 -7.64 11.10 -10.37
C SER A 423 -8.52 12.31 -10.08
N VAL A 424 -8.64 12.66 -8.80
CA VAL A 424 -9.25 13.89 -8.32
C VAL A 424 -8.18 14.66 -7.57
N SER A 425 -7.61 15.68 -8.22
CA SER A 425 -6.62 16.58 -7.61
C SER A 425 -7.34 17.69 -6.86
N ILE A 426 -6.93 17.97 -5.63
CA ILE A 426 -7.57 18.91 -4.71
C ILE A 426 -6.66 20.11 -4.48
N TYR A 427 -7.25 21.30 -4.51
CA TYR A 427 -6.57 22.56 -4.34
C TYR A 427 -7.28 23.44 -3.30
N VAL A 428 -6.50 24.20 -2.54
CA VAL A 428 -6.97 25.23 -1.60
C VAL A 428 -6.47 26.56 -2.12
N ASP A 429 -7.36 27.50 -2.47
CA ASP A 429 -6.99 28.82 -3.04
C ASP A 429 -5.92 28.73 -4.16
N GLY A 430 -6.05 27.73 -5.04
CA GLY A 430 -5.14 27.49 -6.16
C GLY A 430 -3.88 26.67 -5.85
N GLU A 431 -3.56 26.43 -4.57
CA GLU A 431 -2.41 25.61 -4.18
C GLU A 431 -2.78 24.12 -4.14
N PHE A 432 -1.99 23.28 -4.81
CA PHE A 432 -2.19 21.82 -4.80
C PHE A 432 -1.99 21.25 -3.40
N ALA A 433 -3.02 20.56 -2.90
CA ALA A 433 -3.01 19.93 -1.58
C ALA A 433 -2.74 18.42 -1.66
N GLY A 434 -3.31 17.74 -2.67
CA GLY A 434 -3.11 16.31 -2.86
C GLY A 434 -4.03 15.73 -3.91
N LYS A 435 -3.89 14.42 -4.14
CA LYS A 435 -4.57 13.70 -5.22
C LYS A 435 -5.22 12.44 -4.66
N ILE A 436 -6.46 12.18 -5.09
CA ILE A 436 -7.18 10.93 -4.84
C ILE A 436 -7.11 10.09 -6.10
N SER A 437 -6.74 8.82 -5.96
CA SER A 437 -6.67 7.87 -7.07
C SER A 437 -7.90 6.96 -7.06
N VAL A 438 -8.71 7.01 -8.12
CA VAL A 438 -9.93 6.21 -8.26
C VAL A 438 -9.69 5.11 -9.29
N MET A 439 -9.53 3.88 -8.80
CA MET A 439 -9.18 2.71 -9.60
C MET A 439 -10.28 2.27 -10.57
N SER A 440 -9.92 1.47 -11.59
CA SER A 440 -10.83 0.96 -12.62
C SER A 440 -11.99 0.11 -12.08
N MET A 441 -11.79 -0.56 -10.94
CA MET A 441 -12.78 -1.41 -10.28
C MET A 441 -12.79 -1.17 -8.74
N PRO A 442 -13.90 -1.40 -8.04
CA PRO A 442 -15.24 -1.65 -8.59
C PRO A 442 -15.73 -0.46 -9.42
N ALA A 443 -16.60 -0.72 -10.39
CA ALA A 443 -17.11 0.30 -11.31
C ALA A 443 -18.13 1.26 -10.66
N SER A 444 -18.69 0.87 -9.51
CA SER A 444 -19.69 1.64 -8.76
C SER A 444 -19.51 1.45 -7.26
N GLY A 445 -20.23 2.28 -6.50
CA GLY A 445 -20.20 2.31 -5.05
C GLY A 445 -19.58 3.59 -4.54
N MET A 446 -20.06 4.04 -3.37
CA MET A 446 -19.49 5.18 -2.67
C MET A 446 -18.06 4.85 -2.23
N MET A 447 -17.16 5.79 -2.51
CA MET A 447 -15.77 5.80 -2.08
C MET A 447 -15.55 6.98 -1.15
N HIS A 448 -14.79 6.74 -0.09
CA HIS A 448 -14.32 7.74 0.84
C HIS A 448 -12.80 7.85 0.75
N SER A 449 -12.27 9.07 0.86
CA SER A 449 -10.84 9.34 0.94
C SER A 449 -10.58 10.60 1.75
N THR A 450 -9.33 10.83 2.12
CA THR A 450 -8.93 12.06 2.82
C THR A 450 -7.67 12.66 2.23
N VAL A 451 -7.58 13.99 2.23
CA VAL A 451 -6.39 14.72 1.78
C VAL A 451 -6.00 15.76 2.81
N SER A 452 -4.74 15.72 3.24
CA SER A 452 -4.20 16.75 4.13
C SER A 452 -4.05 18.07 3.39
N LEU A 453 -4.51 19.16 4.00
CA LEU A 453 -4.44 20.50 3.44
C LEU A 453 -3.25 21.31 4.00
N ASN A 454 -2.57 20.79 5.03
CA ASN A 454 -1.54 21.50 5.78
C ASN A 454 -0.44 22.07 4.88
N THR A 455 0.15 21.26 3.99
CA THR A 455 1.24 21.71 3.12
C THR A 455 0.82 22.86 2.20
N ALA A 456 -0.40 22.83 1.67
CA ALA A 456 -0.94 23.93 0.85
C ALA A 456 -1.19 25.19 1.68
N LEU A 457 -1.80 25.04 2.86
CA LEU A 457 -2.09 26.14 3.78
C LEU A 457 -0.81 26.81 4.33
N GLU A 458 0.23 26.03 4.62
CA GLU A 458 1.53 26.53 5.07
C GLU A 458 2.24 27.35 3.99
N LYS A 459 2.16 26.94 2.71
CA LYS A 459 2.66 27.74 1.58
C LYS A 459 1.95 29.08 1.46
N GLN A 460 0.69 29.16 1.89
CA GLN A 460 -0.10 30.38 1.98
C GLN A 460 0.16 31.19 3.26
N GLY A 461 1.09 30.75 4.11
CA GLY A 461 1.45 31.42 5.35
C GLY A 461 0.45 31.20 6.49
N LYS A 462 -0.47 30.24 6.39
CA LYS A 462 -1.36 29.87 7.50
C LYS A 462 -0.57 29.08 8.56
N SER A 463 -0.78 29.42 9.84
CA SER A 463 -0.07 28.79 10.96
C SER A 463 -0.74 27.49 11.39
N MET A 464 0.07 26.44 11.57
CA MET A 464 -0.37 25.18 12.17
C MET A 464 -0.23 25.16 13.70
N VAL A 465 0.12 26.27 14.35
CA VAL A 465 0.26 26.32 15.82
C VAL A 465 -1.12 26.34 16.48
N ILE A 466 -1.31 25.52 17.52
CA ILE A 466 -2.52 25.56 18.36
C ILE A 466 -2.44 26.82 19.25
N PRO A 467 -3.46 27.71 19.25
CA PRO A 467 -3.45 28.91 20.10
C PRO A 467 -3.44 28.53 21.59
N GLU A 468 -2.62 29.21 22.39
CA GLU A 468 -2.72 29.10 23.84
C GLU A 468 -4.06 29.69 24.33
N PRO A 469 -4.74 29.07 25.30
CA PRO A 469 -5.89 29.69 25.95
C PRO A 469 -5.44 31.00 26.59
N GLN A 470 -6.06 32.12 26.21
CA GLN A 470 -5.77 33.42 26.83
C GLN A 470 -6.09 33.33 28.33
N GLY A 471 -5.03 33.30 29.14
CA GLY A 471 -5.16 33.41 30.59
C GLY A 471 -5.75 34.77 30.94
N SER A 472 -6.92 34.77 31.59
CA SER A 472 -7.40 35.95 32.29
C SER A 472 -6.35 36.36 33.31
N ASN A 473 -5.76 37.53 33.13
CA ASN A 473 -5.01 38.19 34.19
C ASN A 473 -5.92 38.35 35.42
N GLY A 474 -5.67 37.57 36.47
CA GLY A 474 -6.15 37.85 37.82
C GLY A 474 -6.95 36.73 38.50
N SER A 475 -6.42 36.33 39.65
CA SER A 475 -7.07 35.71 40.82
C SER A 475 -7.28 34.19 40.88
N SER A 476 -6.49 33.61 41.78
CA SER A 476 -6.74 32.48 42.69
C SER A 476 -7.50 31.25 42.19
N ALA A 477 -6.74 30.15 42.18
CA ALA A 477 -7.13 28.76 42.32
C ALA A 477 -8.59 28.49 42.73
N SER A 478 -9.32 27.83 41.83
CA SER A 478 -10.30 26.83 42.22
C SER A 478 -10.19 25.63 41.28
N ASN A 479 -10.11 24.43 41.86
CA ASN A 479 -10.16 23.16 41.15
C ASN A 479 -11.55 22.99 40.56
N SER A 480 -11.72 23.36 39.29
CA SER A 480 -12.82 22.86 38.46
C SER A 480 -12.21 22.23 37.22
N THR A 481 -12.36 20.92 37.07
CA THR A 481 -12.21 20.20 35.80
C THR A 481 -13.35 20.57 34.87
N THR A 482 -13.36 21.82 34.41
CA THR A 482 -14.13 22.23 33.24
C THR A 482 -13.27 21.94 32.03
N SER A 483 -13.74 21.04 31.17
CA SER A 483 -13.16 20.82 29.84
C SER A 483 -13.20 22.15 29.07
N GLN A 484 -12.09 22.89 29.07
CA GLN A 484 -11.97 24.09 28.26
C GLN A 484 -12.18 23.67 26.81
N GLN A 485 -13.21 24.24 26.16
CA GLN A 485 -13.39 24.02 24.73
C GLN A 485 -12.13 24.52 23.99
N PRO A 486 -11.62 23.76 23.02
CA PRO A 486 -10.47 24.15 22.23
C PRO A 486 -10.70 25.53 21.58
N VAL A 487 -9.71 26.41 21.66
CA VAL A 487 -9.78 27.76 21.08
C VAL A 487 -9.74 27.66 19.55
N ILE A 488 -10.81 28.11 18.90
CA ILE A 488 -10.94 28.16 17.43
C ILE A 488 -10.74 29.61 16.99
N SER A 489 -9.65 29.87 16.26
CA SER A 489 -9.30 31.20 15.73
C SER A 489 -10.19 31.63 14.57
N SER A 490 -10.12 32.90 14.16
CA SER A 490 -10.80 33.38 12.95
C SER A 490 -10.29 32.68 11.68
N ASP A 491 -8.99 32.41 11.60
CA ASP A 491 -8.38 31.65 10.49
C ASP A 491 -8.94 30.23 10.44
N ASP A 492 -9.10 29.57 11.59
CA ASP A 492 -9.70 28.22 11.64
C ASP A 492 -11.11 28.22 11.06
N LYS A 493 -11.93 29.21 11.45
CA LYS A 493 -13.29 29.36 10.93
C LYS A 493 -13.31 29.66 9.44
N GLU A 494 -12.37 30.46 8.94
CA GLU A 494 -12.21 30.74 7.52
C GLU A 494 -11.86 29.45 6.75
N ILE A 495 -10.82 28.73 7.20
CA ILE A 495 -10.29 27.54 6.53
C ILE A 495 -11.34 26.43 6.46
N ILE A 496 -12.06 26.14 7.56
CA ILE A 496 -13.07 25.07 7.54
C ILE A 496 -14.27 25.42 6.64
N GLN A 497 -14.54 26.70 6.39
CA GLN A 497 -15.63 27.14 5.51
C GLN A 497 -15.19 27.26 4.04
N LYS A 498 -13.91 27.02 3.71
CA LYS A 498 -13.41 27.14 2.34
C LYS A 498 -14.10 26.15 1.41
N GLN A 499 -14.52 26.66 0.26
CA GLN A 499 -14.91 25.83 -0.87
C GLN A 499 -13.65 25.44 -1.64
N LEU A 500 -13.34 24.13 -1.66
CA LEU A 500 -12.19 23.60 -2.37
C LEU A 500 -12.42 23.59 -3.88
N SER A 501 -11.36 23.70 -4.66
CA SER A 501 -11.38 23.48 -6.11
C SER A 501 -10.74 22.15 -6.46
N VAL A 502 -11.22 21.50 -7.51
CA VAL A 502 -10.71 20.17 -7.93
C VAL A 502 -10.51 20.07 -9.44
N GLU A 503 -9.58 19.21 -9.85
CA GLU A 503 -9.41 18.75 -11.22
C GLU A 503 -9.69 17.25 -11.28
N ILE A 504 -10.73 16.85 -12.02
CA ILE A 504 -11.01 15.44 -12.31
C ILE A 504 -10.34 15.09 -13.62
N LYS A 505 -9.36 14.17 -13.58
CA LYS A 505 -8.54 13.83 -14.75
C LYS A 505 -8.52 12.33 -14.96
N SER A 506 -8.99 11.87 -16.11
CA SER A 506 -8.87 10.47 -16.51
C SER A 506 -7.41 10.11 -16.78
N ILE A 507 -7.15 8.82 -16.82
CA ILE A 507 -5.80 8.29 -17.00
C ILE A 507 -5.14 8.65 -18.34
N ASN A 508 -5.92 8.97 -19.38
CA ASN A 508 -5.41 9.48 -20.67
C ASN A 508 -5.18 10.99 -20.69
N GLY A 509 -5.40 11.68 -19.57
CA GLY A 509 -5.18 13.11 -19.39
C GLY A 509 -6.37 14.01 -19.70
N THR A 510 -7.52 13.48 -20.11
CA THR A 510 -8.74 14.27 -20.32
C THR A 510 -9.27 14.80 -18.97
N ILE A 511 -9.56 16.11 -18.94
CA ILE A 511 -10.14 16.78 -17.76
C ILE A 511 -11.66 16.79 -17.89
N PHE A 512 -12.34 16.49 -16.79
CA PHE A 512 -13.80 16.45 -16.68
C PHE A 512 -14.27 17.51 -15.70
N PRO A 513 -15.40 18.18 -15.98
CA PRO A 513 -15.94 19.18 -15.08
C PRO A 513 -16.51 18.52 -13.82
N VAL A 514 -16.48 19.20 -12.68
CA VAL A 514 -17.08 18.77 -11.41
C VAL A 514 -18.59 18.54 -11.52
N SER A 515 -19.24 19.14 -12.51
CA SER A 515 -20.64 18.86 -12.84
C SER A 515 -20.88 17.41 -13.29
N SER A 516 -19.86 16.72 -13.81
CA SER A 516 -19.93 15.29 -14.19
C SER A 516 -20.01 14.33 -12.99
N ALA A 517 -19.62 14.78 -11.79
CA ALA A 517 -19.70 14.00 -10.55
C ALA A 517 -20.66 14.68 -9.53
N PRO A 518 -22.00 14.52 -9.68
CA PRO A 518 -22.99 15.05 -8.74
C PRO A 518 -22.77 14.66 -7.27
N SER A 519 -22.27 13.46 -7.01
CA SER A 519 -22.00 12.92 -5.68
C SER A 519 -20.77 13.52 -5.01
N LEU A 520 -19.82 14.07 -5.78
CA LEU A 520 -18.55 14.57 -5.25
C LEU A 520 -18.79 15.70 -4.26
N LYS A 521 -18.49 15.42 -3.00
CA LYS A 521 -18.68 16.35 -1.89
C LYS A 521 -17.51 16.27 -0.94
N MET A 522 -17.22 17.39 -0.31
CA MET A 522 -16.05 17.56 0.53
C MET A 522 -16.39 18.40 1.74
N LYS A 523 -15.76 18.11 2.87
CA LYS A 523 -15.73 19.02 4.03
C LYS A 523 -14.33 19.10 4.58
N VAL A 524 -13.99 20.26 5.15
CA VAL A 524 -12.69 20.45 5.81
C VAL A 524 -12.87 20.24 7.31
N GLU A 525 -12.13 19.30 7.87
CA GLU A 525 -12.07 19.01 9.30
C GLU A 525 -10.79 19.62 9.90
N LEU A 526 -10.94 20.35 11.00
CA LEU A 526 -9.85 20.76 11.88
C LEU A 526 -9.66 19.72 12.98
N GLN A 527 -8.44 19.24 13.10
CA GLN A 527 -7.97 18.33 14.14
C GLN A 527 -6.80 18.96 14.89
N HIS A 528 -6.66 18.64 16.17
CA HIS A 528 -5.44 18.92 16.93
C HIS A 528 -4.63 17.64 17.06
N VAL A 529 -3.33 17.73 16.78
CA VAL A 529 -2.36 16.64 16.89
C VAL A 529 -1.46 16.94 18.08
N VAL A 530 -1.50 16.04 19.06
CA VAL A 530 -0.54 15.99 20.15
C VAL A 530 0.51 14.92 19.79
N PRO A 531 1.77 15.30 19.57
CA PRO A 531 2.84 14.37 19.22
C PRO A 531 3.00 13.29 20.28
N PRO A 532 3.54 12.12 19.90
CA PRO A 532 3.60 11.00 20.82
C PRO A 532 4.46 11.35 22.05
N PRO A 533 4.06 10.97 23.26
CA PRO A 533 4.84 11.26 24.48
C PRO A 533 6.17 10.50 24.53
N SER A 534 6.31 9.45 23.74
CA SER A 534 7.47 8.56 23.66
C SER A 534 7.55 7.90 22.29
N GLU A 535 8.70 7.32 21.95
CA GLU A 535 8.89 6.67 20.64
C GLU A 535 8.00 5.42 20.45
N ASP A 536 7.52 4.81 21.54
CA ASP A 536 6.65 3.62 21.56
C ASP A 536 5.15 3.95 21.69
N SER A 537 4.78 5.23 21.58
CA SER A 537 3.40 5.70 21.52
C SER A 537 3.08 6.33 20.16
N LEU A 538 1.83 6.27 19.72
CA LEU A 538 1.35 7.03 18.56
C LEU A 538 0.89 8.43 19.00
N PRO A 539 0.91 9.45 18.12
CA PRO A 539 0.29 10.74 18.40
C PRO A 539 -1.20 10.59 18.70
N THR A 540 -1.73 11.50 19.52
CA THR A 540 -3.17 11.64 19.72
C THR A 540 -3.71 12.66 18.72
N VAL A 541 -4.69 12.25 17.92
CA VAL A 541 -5.40 13.13 16.98
C VAL A 541 -6.81 13.33 17.48
N THR A 542 -7.23 14.59 17.66
CA THR A 542 -8.56 14.94 18.18
C THR A 542 -9.29 15.82 17.18
N SER A 543 -10.44 15.37 16.69
CA SER A 543 -11.34 16.19 15.88
C SER A 543 -11.91 17.34 16.72
N ILE A 544 -11.79 18.56 16.22
CA ILE A 544 -12.19 19.79 16.92
C ILE A 544 -13.50 20.30 16.35
N THR A 545 -13.55 20.50 15.04
CA THR A 545 -14.73 20.96 14.31
C THR A 545 -14.58 20.64 12.82
N ALA A 546 -15.69 20.61 12.10
CA ALA A 546 -15.69 20.50 10.65
C ALA A 546 -16.55 21.61 10.02
N GLY A 547 -16.21 21.97 8.80
CA GLY A 547 -17.02 22.80 7.93
C GLY A 547 -18.26 22.09 7.38
N PRO A 548 -19.08 22.82 6.61
CA PRO A 548 -20.19 22.22 5.89
C PRO A 548 -19.69 21.25 4.82
N LEU A 549 -20.49 20.22 4.55
CA LEU A 549 -20.30 19.38 3.37
C LEU A 549 -20.72 20.19 2.13
N ALA A 550 -19.78 20.46 1.24
CA ALA A 550 -19.96 21.30 0.07
C ALA A 550 -19.53 20.59 -1.22
N LYS A 551 -20.14 20.98 -2.34
CA LYS A 551 -19.66 20.59 -3.67
C LYS A 551 -18.44 21.47 -4.02
N PRO A 552 -17.32 20.90 -4.47
CA PRO A 552 -16.18 21.69 -4.91
C PRO A 552 -16.48 22.44 -6.21
N VAL A 553 -15.59 23.34 -6.59
CA VAL A 553 -15.62 24.02 -7.89
C VAL A 553 -14.54 23.46 -8.82
N ASP A 554 -14.68 23.71 -10.11
CA ASP A 554 -13.62 23.39 -11.08
C ASP A 554 -12.36 24.20 -10.75
N TYR A 555 -11.20 23.55 -10.78
CA TYR A 555 -9.92 24.24 -10.77
C TYR A 555 -9.67 24.92 -12.13
N SER A 556 -9.50 26.24 -12.11
CA SER A 556 -9.06 27.03 -13.27
C SER A 556 -7.61 27.45 -13.05
N ALA A 557 -6.70 26.86 -13.84
CA ALA A 557 -5.26 27.11 -13.78
C ALA A 557 -4.86 28.55 -14.12
#